data_AF-A0A928JF81-F1
#
_entry.id   AF-A0A928JF81-F1
#
_cell.length_a   1.000
_cell.length_b   1.000
_cell.length_c   1.000
_cell.angle_alpha   90.00
_cell.angle_beta   90.00
_cell.angle_gamma   90.00
#
_symmetry.space_group_name_H-M   'P 1'
#
loop_
_entity.id
_entity.type
_entity.pdbx_description
1 polymer ?
#
loop_
_entity_poly.entity_id
_entity_poly.type
_entity_poly.pdbx_seq_one_letter_code
_entity_poly.pdbx_strand_id
1 'polypeptide(L)'
;MKTRYFCNKGAEVMKFGTTKTHFCIGIAAAVLVMLLLTVGVFAAEEHGRVVESGKCGENLTWTLYYDGLLKISGTGKMDDYIPWVSGADSYAPWYNEREGIYSVDLDSGVTAIGNGAFYGCYNTTGSLTISNSVTSIGVNAFSRCQFTSLILEEGLAAIGDSWFEGMSAFTGTLTIPDSVESIGWSAFSGCSGFTGSLTIGNSVTSIENYAFKGCSGFTGSLTIGNSVTSIGKEAFNGCKGLKSVRIGESVSTLSKGIFYNCAGLETVTFDGNAPSVETNAFMGCPETLKFYCYKKYSASFTTYGGKWNGYPLIVLDDAEPTPEVGLCLTGAVLDVGSTIRFSASVPAGDTILWSSTDSNVASVENGTVTARSEGTTVIIAAAKNGRTSVSFDVTVNPAPEPAVKGDFDGDGHVTAKDRMILSRYLAGWPAYTIYFEQQ
;
A
#
# COMPACT_ATOMS: atom_id res chain seq x y z
N MET A 1 -32.34 29.04 7.60
CA MET A 1 -32.08 30.37 8.18
C MET A 1 -30.60 30.63 8.13
N LYS A 2 -30.17 31.80 7.62
CA LYS A 2 -28.77 32.22 7.54
C LYS A 2 -28.22 32.48 8.95
N THR A 3 -27.08 31.88 9.32
CA THR A 3 -26.30 32.37 10.45
C THR A 3 -24.82 32.44 10.05
N ARG A 4 -24.27 33.65 10.10
CA ARG A 4 -22.87 34.00 9.81
C ARG A 4 -22.00 33.70 11.03
N TYR A 5 -20.78 33.23 10.81
CA TYR A 5 -19.72 33.24 11.81
C TYR A 5 -19.09 34.63 11.90
N PHE A 6 -18.90 35.14 13.11
CA PHE A 6 -18.00 36.26 13.40
C PHE A 6 -16.83 35.74 14.23
N CYS A 7 -15.61 35.88 13.69
CA CYS A 7 -14.36 35.79 14.45
C CYS A 7 -14.00 37.22 14.86
N ASN A 8 -13.83 37.49 16.16
CA ASN A 8 -13.30 38.76 16.62
C ASN A 8 -11.98 38.52 17.38
N LYS A 9 -10.89 39.11 16.83
CA LYS A 9 -9.61 39.27 17.51
C LYS A 9 -9.74 40.35 18.58
N GLY A 10 -9.29 40.08 19.79
CA GLY A 10 -9.16 41.10 20.82
C GLY A 10 -8.56 40.53 22.09
N ALA A 11 -7.23 40.60 22.21
CA ALA A 11 -6.55 40.44 23.47
C ALA A 11 -6.85 41.67 24.34
N GLU A 12 -7.47 41.47 25.51
CA GLU A 12 -7.31 42.38 26.64
C GLU A 12 -7.17 41.58 27.93
N VAL A 13 -6.11 41.90 28.66
CA VAL A 13 -5.78 41.39 29.99
C VAL A 13 -6.75 42.03 30.98
N MET A 14 -7.64 41.23 31.60
CA MET A 14 -8.35 41.62 32.82
C MET A 14 -8.03 40.64 33.95
N LYS A 15 -7.21 41.08 34.90
CA LYS A 15 -7.10 40.50 36.23
C LYS A 15 -8.34 40.91 37.04
N PHE A 16 -9.15 39.94 37.46
CA PHE A 16 -10.07 40.12 38.59
C PHE A 16 -10.24 38.83 39.40
N GLY A 17 -9.91 38.92 40.68
CA GLY A 17 -10.64 38.40 41.84
C GLY A 17 -11.14 36.95 41.81
N THR A 18 -10.46 36.09 42.57
CA THR A 18 -10.92 34.78 43.04
C THR A 18 -12.25 34.87 43.80
N THR A 19 -13.41 34.64 43.15
CA THR A 19 -14.59 33.93 43.75
C THR A 19 -15.83 33.70 42.84
N LYS A 20 -15.80 33.96 41.52
CA LYS A 20 -16.99 33.70 40.65
C LYS A 20 -16.74 32.87 39.39
N THR A 21 -15.66 32.11 39.34
CA THR A 21 -15.28 31.33 38.16
C THR A 21 -15.95 29.96 38.06
N HIS A 22 -16.50 29.40 39.15
CA HIS A 22 -17.03 28.04 39.16
C HIS A 22 -18.45 27.89 38.54
N PHE A 23 -19.24 28.97 38.47
CA PHE A 23 -20.62 28.88 37.97
C PHE A 23 -20.73 29.06 36.44
N CYS A 24 -19.86 29.88 35.83
CA CYS A 24 -19.82 30.07 34.38
C CYS A 24 -19.09 28.92 33.65
N ILE A 25 -18.09 28.30 34.27
CA ILE A 25 -17.41 27.11 33.73
C ILE A 25 -18.35 25.91 33.70
N GLY A 26 -19.23 25.76 34.71
CA GLY A 26 -20.21 24.67 34.74
C GLY A 26 -21.24 24.73 33.62
N ILE A 27 -21.73 25.92 33.26
CA ILE A 27 -22.70 26.10 32.17
C ILE A 27 -22.00 25.97 30.80
N ALA A 28 -20.79 26.52 30.63
CA ALA A 28 -20.02 26.36 29.41
C ALA A 28 -19.58 24.90 29.17
N ALA A 29 -19.18 24.18 30.22
CA ALA A 29 -18.87 22.76 30.16
C ALA A 29 -20.13 21.93 29.91
N ALA A 30 -21.29 22.26 30.51
CA ALA A 30 -22.54 21.56 30.25
C ALA A 30 -23.06 21.79 28.82
N VAL A 31 -22.88 22.98 28.25
CA VAL A 31 -23.23 23.29 26.85
C VAL A 31 -22.26 22.62 25.89
N LEU A 32 -20.96 22.58 26.20
CA LEU A 32 -19.95 21.88 25.40
C LEU A 32 -20.13 20.36 25.47
N VAL A 33 -20.48 19.81 26.64
CA VAL A 33 -20.83 18.40 26.84
C VAL A 33 -22.14 18.07 26.15
N MET A 34 -23.18 18.92 26.20
CA MET A 34 -24.39 18.74 25.40
C MET A 34 -24.08 18.82 23.89
N LEU A 35 -23.23 19.74 23.43
CA LEU A 35 -22.82 19.81 22.02
C LEU A 35 -22.08 18.54 21.61
N LEU A 36 -21.11 18.08 22.40
CA LEU A 36 -20.33 16.86 22.15
C LEU A 36 -21.19 15.59 22.25
N LEU A 37 -22.18 15.55 23.16
CA LEU A 37 -23.16 14.47 23.26
C LEU A 37 -24.09 14.47 22.04
N THR A 38 -24.57 15.64 21.59
CA THR A 38 -25.37 15.70 20.36
C THR A 38 -24.56 15.30 19.14
N VAL A 39 -23.33 15.80 18.98
CA VAL A 39 -22.43 15.44 17.86
C VAL A 39 -22.04 13.95 17.91
N GLY A 40 -21.77 13.40 19.10
CA GLY A 40 -21.46 11.98 19.29
C GLY A 40 -22.65 11.04 19.07
N VAL A 41 -23.87 11.47 19.40
CA VAL A 41 -25.11 10.74 19.09
C VAL A 41 -25.42 10.81 17.59
N PHE A 42 -25.23 11.97 16.94
CA PHE A 42 -25.37 12.11 15.48
C PHE A 42 -24.30 11.31 14.71
N ALA A 43 -23.06 11.22 15.20
CA ALA A 43 -21.99 10.47 14.53
C ALA A 43 -22.16 8.94 14.64
N ALA A 44 -22.72 8.44 15.74
CA ALA A 44 -23.00 7.00 15.90
C ALA A 44 -24.24 6.54 15.11
N GLU A 45 -25.18 7.43 14.79
CA GLU A 45 -26.39 7.14 13.99
C GLU A 45 -26.14 7.07 12.46
N GLU A 46 -24.95 7.40 11.96
CA GLU A 46 -24.69 7.48 10.51
C GLU A 46 -23.85 6.33 9.92
N HIS A 47 -23.24 5.47 10.74
CA HIS A 47 -22.56 4.28 10.24
C HIS A 47 -23.56 3.32 9.58
N GLY A 48 -23.35 3.02 8.28
CA GLY A 48 -24.28 2.22 7.48
C GLY A 48 -25.44 2.98 6.85
N ARG A 49 -25.55 4.30 7.05
CA ARG A 49 -26.51 5.13 6.32
C ARG A 49 -26.09 5.21 4.86
N VAL A 50 -27.01 4.91 3.94
CA VAL A 50 -26.77 4.94 2.49
C VAL A 50 -26.92 6.36 1.96
N VAL A 51 -25.93 6.85 1.23
CA VAL A 51 -25.99 8.07 0.41
C VAL A 51 -26.73 7.77 -0.89
N GLU A 52 -26.23 6.80 -1.64
CA GLU A 52 -26.77 6.39 -2.93
C GLU A 52 -26.38 4.92 -3.22
N SER A 53 -27.15 4.27 -4.09
CA SER A 53 -26.87 2.89 -4.52
C SER A 53 -27.45 2.64 -5.90
N GLY A 54 -26.90 1.66 -6.62
CA GLY A 54 -27.38 1.33 -7.95
C GLY A 54 -26.72 0.09 -8.53
N LYS A 55 -26.82 -0.08 -9.86
CA LYS A 55 -26.12 -1.13 -10.61
C LYS A 55 -24.84 -0.58 -11.23
N CYS A 56 -23.84 -1.44 -11.37
CA CYS A 56 -22.58 -1.15 -12.05
C CYS A 56 -22.10 -2.36 -12.89
N GLY A 57 -23.06 -3.14 -13.37
CA GLY A 57 -22.87 -4.34 -14.18
C GLY A 57 -24.16 -5.16 -14.22
N GLU A 58 -24.16 -6.25 -14.97
CA GLU A 58 -25.32 -7.15 -15.09
C GLU A 58 -25.74 -7.70 -13.71
N ASN A 59 -24.75 -8.15 -12.92
CA ASN A 59 -24.91 -8.83 -11.64
C ASN A 59 -24.14 -8.14 -10.50
N LEU A 60 -23.73 -6.88 -10.71
CA LEU A 60 -23.05 -6.06 -9.72
C LEU A 60 -23.91 -4.86 -9.31
N THR A 61 -23.83 -4.54 -8.03
CA THR A 61 -24.45 -3.37 -7.41
C THR A 61 -23.40 -2.58 -6.66
N TRP A 62 -23.66 -1.30 -6.45
CA TRP A 62 -22.83 -0.44 -5.64
C TRP A 62 -23.67 0.25 -4.56
N THR A 63 -23.05 0.57 -3.45
CA THR A 63 -23.65 1.35 -2.36
C THR A 63 -22.59 2.26 -1.78
N LEU A 64 -22.86 3.56 -1.77
CA LEU A 64 -22.05 4.57 -1.09
C LEU A 64 -22.68 4.88 0.27
N TYR A 65 -21.89 4.80 1.32
CA TYR A 65 -22.30 5.11 2.69
C TYR A 65 -21.83 6.50 3.14
N TYR A 66 -22.49 7.06 4.15
CA TYR A 66 -22.19 8.41 4.68
C TYR A 66 -20.78 8.51 5.30
N ASP A 67 -20.21 7.38 5.73
CA ASP A 67 -18.84 7.29 6.23
C ASP A 67 -17.78 7.21 5.11
N GLY A 68 -18.21 7.27 3.84
CA GLY A 68 -17.34 7.29 2.67
C GLY A 68 -16.90 5.92 2.16
N LEU A 69 -17.48 4.84 2.68
CA LEU A 69 -17.31 3.51 2.11
C LEU A 69 -18.12 3.38 0.80
N LEU A 70 -17.42 3.09 -0.30
CA LEU A 70 -18.04 2.60 -1.53
C LEU A 70 -17.92 1.08 -1.60
N LYS A 71 -19.03 0.37 -1.41
CA LYS A 71 -19.07 -1.09 -1.51
C LYS A 71 -19.60 -1.52 -2.88
N ILE A 72 -18.87 -2.41 -3.55
CA ILE A 72 -19.29 -3.09 -4.78
C ILE A 72 -19.65 -4.52 -4.43
N SER A 73 -20.92 -4.87 -4.60
CA SER A 73 -21.47 -6.16 -4.20
C SER A 73 -21.98 -6.98 -5.37
N GLY A 74 -21.83 -8.30 -5.29
CA GLY A 74 -22.34 -9.26 -6.28
C GLY A 74 -21.25 -10.06 -6.98
N THR A 75 -21.56 -10.56 -8.18
CA THR A 75 -20.65 -11.40 -8.96
C THR A 75 -20.51 -10.92 -10.40
N GLY A 76 -19.34 -11.12 -11.00
CA GLY A 76 -19.11 -10.87 -12.42
C GLY A 76 -18.39 -9.56 -12.72
N LYS A 77 -18.66 -9.00 -13.90
CA LYS A 77 -17.90 -7.90 -14.48
C LYS A 77 -18.58 -6.56 -14.23
N MET A 78 -17.79 -5.55 -13.88
CA MET A 78 -18.22 -4.16 -13.83
C MET A 78 -18.30 -3.56 -15.24
N ASP A 79 -19.23 -2.64 -15.46
CA ASP A 79 -19.33 -1.89 -16.72
C ASP A 79 -18.10 -0.97 -16.92
N ASP A 80 -17.74 -0.71 -18.18
CA ASP A 80 -16.65 0.20 -18.53
C ASP A 80 -17.11 1.65 -18.57
N TYR A 81 -16.28 2.55 -18.03
CA TYR A 81 -16.50 4.00 -18.03
C TYR A 81 -15.32 4.73 -18.70
N ILE A 82 -15.61 5.81 -19.41
CA ILE A 82 -14.63 6.54 -20.21
C ILE A 82 -14.64 8.02 -19.79
N PRO A 83 -14.06 8.38 -18.62
CA PRO A 83 -14.20 9.72 -18.04
C PRO A 83 -13.50 10.83 -18.85
N TRP A 84 -12.70 10.47 -19.86
CA TRP A 84 -12.07 11.38 -20.81
C TRP A 84 -12.91 11.67 -22.06
N VAL A 85 -14.11 11.10 -22.17
CA VAL A 85 -15.09 11.39 -23.23
C VAL A 85 -16.35 12.00 -22.59
N SER A 86 -17.03 12.90 -23.29
CA SER A 86 -18.28 13.50 -22.81
C SER A 86 -19.49 12.63 -23.17
N GLY A 87 -20.28 12.19 -22.18
CA GLY A 87 -21.49 11.38 -22.35
C GLY A 87 -22.04 10.89 -20.99
N ALA A 88 -23.31 10.45 -20.96
CA ALA A 88 -23.95 9.97 -19.73
C ALA A 88 -23.33 8.65 -19.20
N ASP A 89 -22.89 7.77 -20.11
CA ASP A 89 -22.22 6.49 -19.79
C ASP A 89 -20.70 6.64 -19.66
N SER A 90 -20.20 7.87 -19.67
CA SER A 90 -18.76 8.15 -19.62
C SER A 90 -18.17 8.08 -18.22
N TYR A 91 -19.00 8.05 -17.17
CA TYR A 91 -18.54 8.06 -15.79
C TYR A 91 -19.17 6.93 -14.99
N ALA A 92 -18.42 6.42 -14.01
CA ALA A 92 -18.97 5.50 -13.04
C ALA A 92 -20.16 6.14 -12.29
N PRO A 93 -21.18 5.38 -11.87
CA PRO A 93 -22.37 5.92 -11.23
C PRO A 93 -22.10 6.84 -10.03
N TRP A 94 -21.03 6.56 -9.28
CA TRP A 94 -20.61 7.32 -8.09
C TRP A 94 -19.67 8.50 -8.39
N TYR A 95 -19.38 8.82 -9.66
CA TYR A 95 -18.36 9.82 -10.01
C TYR A 95 -18.64 11.23 -9.47
N ASN A 96 -19.91 11.63 -9.38
CA ASN A 96 -20.28 12.94 -8.82
C ASN A 96 -20.02 13.03 -7.31
N GLU A 97 -20.05 11.89 -6.62
CA GLU A 97 -19.83 11.77 -5.17
C GLU A 97 -18.39 11.37 -4.82
N ARG A 98 -17.48 11.32 -5.80
CA ARG A 98 -16.10 10.82 -5.62
C ARG A 98 -15.28 11.56 -4.56
N GLU A 99 -15.65 12.80 -4.24
CA GLU A 99 -15.00 13.58 -3.17
C GLU A 99 -15.38 13.04 -1.77
N GLY A 100 -16.49 12.33 -1.64
CA GLY A 100 -16.93 11.65 -0.42
C GLY A 100 -16.48 10.20 -0.31
N ILE A 101 -15.73 9.67 -1.28
CA ILE A 101 -15.26 8.27 -1.26
C ILE A 101 -13.90 8.21 -0.55
N TYR A 102 -13.86 7.54 0.59
CA TYR A 102 -12.67 7.36 1.43
C TYR A 102 -12.12 5.93 1.39
N SER A 103 -12.97 4.93 1.15
CA SER A 103 -12.54 3.53 1.03
C SER A 103 -13.40 2.78 0.00
N VAL A 104 -12.83 1.75 -0.61
CA VAL A 104 -13.51 0.88 -1.57
C VAL A 104 -13.47 -0.55 -1.06
N ASP A 105 -14.62 -1.19 -0.99
CA ASP A 105 -14.78 -2.61 -0.66
C ASP A 105 -15.32 -3.35 -1.89
N LEU A 106 -14.60 -4.38 -2.35
CA LEU A 106 -14.96 -5.19 -3.50
C LEU A 106 -15.31 -6.60 -3.01
N ASP A 107 -16.56 -7.02 -3.21
CA ASP A 107 -16.95 -8.40 -2.92
C ASP A 107 -16.09 -9.39 -3.72
N SER A 108 -15.80 -10.55 -3.13
CA SER A 108 -14.97 -11.61 -3.74
C SER A 108 -15.55 -12.18 -5.04
N GLY A 109 -16.80 -11.86 -5.36
CA GLY A 109 -17.46 -12.24 -6.60
C GLY A 109 -17.09 -11.36 -7.80
N VAL A 110 -16.48 -10.19 -7.58
CA VAL A 110 -16.07 -9.28 -8.66
C VAL A 110 -14.94 -9.91 -9.46
N THR A 111 -15.16 -10.07 -10.77
CA THR A 111 -14.20 -10.72 -11.70
C THR A 111 -13.55 -9.76 -12.69
N ALA A 112 -14.13 -8.57 -12.88
CA ALA A 112 -13.53 -7.50 -13.66
C ALA A 112 -13.95 -6.13 -13.12
N ILE A 113 -13.00 -5.19 -13.12
CA ILE A 113 -13.22 -3.78 -12.79
C ILE A 113 -13.19 -2.99 -14.09
N GLY A 114 -14.17 -2.14 -14.33
CA GLY A 114 -14.31 -1.44 -15.61
C GLY A 114 -13.32 -0.30 -15.80
N ASN A 115 -13.17 0.14 -17.04
CA ASN A 115 -12.41 1.34 -17.40
C ASN A 115 -12.86 2.53 -16.54
N GLY A 116 -11.91 3.31 -16.03
CA GLY A 116 -12.19 4.53 -15.27
C GLY A 116 -13.09 4.40 -14.03
N ALA A 117 -13.37 3.19 -13.53
CA ALA A 117 -14.35 2.93 -12.48
C ALA A 117 -14.16 3.78 -11.21
N PHE A 118 -12.93 3.97 -10.77
CA PHE A 118 -12.56 4.76 -9.59
C PHE A 118 -11.67 5.95 -9.98
N TYR A 119 -11.70 6.37 -11.24
CA TYR A 119 -10.88 7.47 -11.74
C TYR A 119 -11.10 8.75 -10.92
N GLY A 120 -10.02 9.29 -10.36
CA GLY A 120 -10.07 10.54 -9.62
C GLY A 120 -10.84 10.49 -8.30
N CYS A 121 -10.92 9.32 -7.65
CA CYS A 121 -11.33 9.25 -6.25
C CYS A 121 -10.20 9.79 -5.35
N TYR A 122 -10.02 11.12 -5.36
CA TYR A 122 -8.86 11.82 -4.79
C TYR A 122 -8.74 11.72 -3.27
N ASN A 123 -9.82 11.33 -2.57
CA ASN A 123 -9.84 11.27 -1.12
C ASN A 123 -9.79 9.84 -0.58
N THR A 124 -9.55 8.82 -1.43
CA THR A 124 -9.38 7.46 -0.92
C THR A 124 -8.18 7.36 0.00
N THR A 125 -8.28 6.51 1.01
CA THR A 125 -7.26 6.27 2.03
C THR A 125 -7.15 4.79 2.34
N GLY A 126 -6.17 4.40 3.16
CA GLY A 126 -6.01 3.01 3.60
C GLY A 126 -5.49 2.09 2.50
N SER A 127 -5.83 0.80 2.59
CA SER A 127 -5.31 -0.23 1.70
C SER A 127 -6.29 -0.55 0.58
N LEU A 128 -5.76 -0.68 -0.63
CA LEU A 128 -6.45 -1.29 -1.76
C LEU A 128 -5.89 -2.72 -1.96
N THR A 129 -6.78 -3.71 -1.94
CA THR A 129 -6.43 -5.09 -2.28
C THR A 129 -7.11 -5.46 -3.59
N ILE A 130 -6.30 -5.84 -4.58
CA ILE A 130 -6.80 -6.47 -5.80
C ILE A 130 -6.71 -7.98 -5.61
N SER A 131 -7.86 -8.60 -5.36
CA SER A 131 -7.98 -10.02 -5.08
C SER A 131 -7.79 -10.89 -6.32
N ASN A 132 -7.44 -12.16 -6.09
CA ASN A 132 -7.29 -13.18 -7.13
C ASN A 132 -8.56 -13.46 -7.96
N SER A 133 -9.74 -13.02 -7.49
CA SER A 133 -11.00 -13.10 -8.23
C SER A 133 -11.03 -12.15 -9.43
N VAL A 134 -10.31 -11.03 -9.34
CA VAL A 134 -10.28 -9.98 -10.36
C VAL A 134 -9.30 -10.36 -11.46
N THR A 135 -9.83 -10.83 -12.58
CA THR A 135 -9.03 -11.29 -13.74
C THR A 135 -8.67 -10.18 -14.72
N SER A 136 -9.37 -9.03 -14.67
CA SER A 136 -9.11 -7.89 -15.54
C SER A 136 -9.52 -6.57 -14.88
N ILE A 137 -8.68 -5.56 -14.99
CA ILE A 137 -9.02 -4.19 -14.59
C ILE A 137 -8.93 -3.30 -15.83
N GLY A 138 -9.86 -2.37 -15.97
CA GLY A 138 -9.93 -1.46 -17.09
C GLY A 138 -8.88 -0.36 -17.03
N VAL A 139 -8.64 0.26 -18.18
CA VAL A 139 -7.73 1.40 -18.34
C VAL A 139 -8.12 2.51 -17.37
N ASN A 140 -7.12 3.07 -16.66
CA ASN A 140 -7.29 4.16 -15.70
C ASN A 140 -8.24 3.86 -14.51
N ALA A 141 -8.59 2.59 -14.23
CA ALA A 141 -9.59 2.25 -13.22
C ALA A 141 -9.33 2.87 -11.84
N PHE A 142 -8.08 2.89 -11.35
CA PHE A 142 -7.69 3.51 -10.07
C PHE A 142 -6.79 4.72 -10.24
N SER A 143 -6.74 5.30 -11.45
CA SER A 143 -5.89 6.46 -11.71
C SER A 143 -6.30 7.63 -10.82
N ARG A 144 -5.30 8.26 -10.19
CA ARG A 144 -5.41 9.39 -9.26
C ARG A 144 -6.15 9.09 -7.95
N CYS A 145 -6.39 7.83 -7.62
CA CYS A 145 -6.75 7.42 -6.26
C CYS A 145 -5.61 7.71 -5.28
N GLN A 146 -5.89 7.79 -3.98
CA GLN A 146 -4.91 8.12 -2.93
C GLN A 146 -4.76 7.03 -1.85
N PHE A 147 -5.01 5.77 -2.19
CA PHE A 147 -4.72 4.64 -1.27
C PHE A 147 -3.26 4.67 -0.82
N THR A 148 -3.03 4.42 0.46
CA THR A 148 -1.70 4.45 1.09
C THR A 148 -0.94 3.13 0.96
N SER A 149 -1.67 2.03 0.71
CA SER A 149 -1.15 0.68 0.50
C SER A 149 -1.84 0.03 -0.70
N LEU A 150 -1.10 -0.80 -1.44
CA LEU A 150 -1.58 -1.56 -2.58
C LEU A 150 -1.09 -3.01 -2.46
N ILE A 151 -2.03 -3.95 -2.44
CA ILE A 151 -1.77 -5.39 -2.41
C ILE A 151 -2.29 -5.99 -3.70
N LEU A 152 -1.41 -6.64 -4.45
CA LEU A 152 -1.73 -7.40 -5.66
C LEU A 152 -1.59 -8.89 -5.34
N GLU A 153 -2.69 -9.63 -5.38
CA GLU A 153 -2.67 -11.07 -5.12
C GLU A 153 -2.25 -11.89 -6.35
N GLU A 154 -1.77 -13.11 -6.11
CA GLU A 154 -1.52 -14.09 -7.16
C GLU A 154 -2.80 -14.41 -7.94
N GLY A 155 -2.67 -14.64 -9.25
CA GLY A 155 -3.77 -14.93 -10.17
C GLY A 155 -4.10 -13.79 -11.13
N LEU A 156 -3.53 -12.61 -10.93
CA LEU A 156 -3.56 -11.51 -11.89
C LEU A 156 -2.75 -11.86 -13.14
N ALA A 157 -3.37 -11.88 -14.31
CA ALA A 157 -2.71 -12.19 -15.58
C ALA A 157 -1.86 -11.02 -16.12
N ALA A 158 -2.29 -9.78 -15.88
CA ALA A 158 -1.60 -8.58 -16.36
C ALA A 158 -1.89 -7.39 -15.44
N ILE A 159 -1.05 -6.36 -15.52
CA ILE A 159 -1.36 -5.01 -15.04
C ILE A 159 -1.52 -4.15 -16.28
N GLY A 160 -2.71 -3.62 -16.51
CA GLY A 160 -3.03 -2.85 -17.71
C GLY A 160 -2.67 -1.37 -17.62
N ASP A 161 -2.99 -0.67 -18.71
CA ASP A 161 -2.59 0.71 -18.93
C ASP A 161 -3.18 1.67 -17.88
N SER A 162 -2.29 2.46 -17.28
CA SER A 162 -2.62 3.53 -16.32
C SER A 162 -3.48 3.09 -15.13
N TRP A 163 -3.54 1.80 -14.78
CA TRP A 163 -4.39 1.30 -13.68
C TRP A 163 -4.24 2.11 -12.39
N PHE A 164 -2.99 2.38 -12.00
CA PHE A 164 -2.61 3.04 -10.76
C PHE A 164 -1.89 4.37 -11.01
N GLU A 165 -2.05 4.98 -12.20
CA GLU A 165 -1.37 6.22 -12.57
C GLU A 165 -1.74 7.35 -11.58
N GLY A 166 -0.72 7.98 -11.00
CA GLY A 166 -0.88 9.15 -10.14
C GLY A 166 -1.34 8.82 -8.71
N MET A 167 -1.15 7.60 -8.24
CA MET A 167 -1.34 7.24 -6.82
C MET A 167 -0.24 7.84 -5.95
N SER A 168 -0.30 9.16 -5.74
CA SER A 168 0.74 9.93 -5.05
C SER A 168 0.81 9.69 -3.54
N ALA A 169 -0.23 9.13 -2.93
CA ALA A 169 -0.25 8.77 -1.51
C ALA A 169 0.17 7.32 -1.24
N PHE A 170 0.32 6.47 -2.27
CA PHE A 170 0.79 5.10 -2.10
C PHE A 170 2.21 5.10 -1.55
N THR A 171 2.46 4.38 -0.46
CA THR A 171 3.77 4.26 0.20
C THR A 171 4.11 2.79 0.45
N GLY A 172 5.35 2.51 0.87
CA GLY A 172 5.76 1.15 1.21
C GLY A 172 6.21 0.35 -0.01
N THR A 173 6.31 -0.98 0.14
CA THR A 173 6.82 -1.89 -0.88
C THR A 173 5.74 -2.30 -1.89
N LEU A 174 6.14 -2.63 -3.11
CA LEU A 174 5.28 -3.19 -4.14
C LEU A 174 5.87 -4.50 -4.68
N THR A 175 5.08 -5.55 -4.69
CA THR A 175 5.42 -6.81 -5.37
C THR A 175 4.43 -7.03 -6.50
N ILE A 176 4.96 -7.19 -7.71
CA ILE A 176 4.20 -7.67 -8.86
C ILE A 176 4.28 -9.20 -8.85
N PRO A 177 3.16 -9.91 -8.68
CA PRO A 177 3.13 -11.37 -8.52
C PRO A 177 3.74 -12.15 -9.70
N ASP A 178 4.09 -13.41 -9.47
CA ASP A 178 4.61 -14.30 -10.52
C ASP A 178 3.52 -14.73 -11.50
N SER A 179 2.23 -14.52 -11.21
CA SER A 179 1.16 -14.73 -12.18
C SER A 179 1.09 -13.67 -13.30
N VAL A 180 1.71 -12.50 -13.10
CA VAL A 180 1.59 -11.37 -14.03
C VAL A 180 2.51 -11.57 -15.23
N GLU A 181 1.96 -11.49 -16.44
CA GLU A 181 2.70 -11.66 -17.70
C GLU A 181 3.21 -10.34 -18.27
N SER A 182 2.54 -9.22 -17.98
CA SER A 182 2.85 -7.91 -18.55
C SER A 182 2.43 -6.73 -17.65
N ILE A 183 3.17 -5.62 -17.75
CA ILE A 183 2.87 -4.34 -17.10
C ILE A 183 2.67 -3.26 -18.16
N GLY A 184 1.49 -2.66 -18.17
CA GLY A 184 0.99 -1.76 -19.20
C GLY A 184 1.56 -0.34 -19.14
N TRP A 185 1.17 0.43 -20.15
CA TRP A 185 1.63 1.79 -20.37
C TRP A 185 1.27 2.68 -19.18
N SER A 186 2.24 3.41 -18.64
CA SER A 186 2.03 4.33 -17.50
C SER A 186 1.34 3.70 -16.27
N ALA A 187 1.35 2.36 -16.11
CA ALA A 187 0.57 1.65 -15.08
C ALA A 187 0.69 2.25 -13.66
N PHE A 188 1.89 2.69 -13.28
CA PHE A 188 2.24 3.34 -12.01
C PHE A 188 2.90 4.71 -12.22
N SER A 189 2.70 5.34 -13.38
CA SER A 189 3.31 6.64 -13.68
C SER A 189 2.83 7.68 -12.67
N GLY A 190 3.75 8.47 -12.10
CA GLY A 190 3.45 9.55 -11.18
C GLY A 190 3.08 9.11 -9.76
N CYS A 191 3.32 7.84 -9.38
CA CYS A 191 3.21 7.39 -7.99
C CYS A 191 4.34 7.97 -7.13
N SER A 192 4.32 9.28 -6.92
CA SER A 192 5.40 10.05 -6.31
C SER A 192 5.61 9.76 -4.81
N GLY A 193 4.62 9.17 -4.13
CA GLY A 193 4.72 8.73 -2.74
C GLY A 193 5.31 7.33 -2.56
N PHE A 194 5.48 6.54 -3.63
CA PHE A 194 5.95 5.16 -3.53
C PHE A 194 7.36 5.17 -2.96
N THR A 195 7.57 4.65 -1.74
CA THR A 195 8.84 4.82 -1.01
C THR A 195 9.66 3.54 -0.88
N GLY A 196 9.04 2.36 -0.92
CA GLY A 196 9.68 1.08 -0.66
C GLY A 196 10.36 0.46 -1.88
N SER A 197 10.63 -0.84 -1.79
CA SER A 197 11.21 -1.64 -2.86
C SER A 197 10.16 -2.14 -3.84
N LEU A 198 10.56 -2.34 -5.09
CA LEU A 198 9.75 -2.93 -6.16
C LEU A 198 10.35 -4.26 -6.60
N THR A 199 9.55 -5.31 -6.51
CA THR A 199 9.89 -6.63 -7.08
C THR A 199 8.96 -6.91 -8.24
N ILE A 200 9.53 -7.12 -9.43
CA ILE A 200 8.81 -7.58 -10.61
C ILE A 200 8.94 -9.11 -10.69
N GLY A 201 7.81 -9.81 -10.70
CA GLY A 201 7.74 -11.27 -10.76
C GLY A 201 8.46 -11.88 -11.98
N ASN A 202 8.81 -13.15 -11.84
CA ASN A 202 9.62 -13.89 -12.79
C ASN A 202 8.89 -14.32 -14.06
N SER A 203 7.56 -14.25 -14.11
CA SER A 203 6.79 -14.52 -15.33
C SER A 203 6.52 -13.28 -16.18
N VAL A 204 6.83 -12.08 -15.68
CA VAL A 204 6.65 -10.85 -16.46
C VAL A 204 7.58 -10.89 -17.66
N THR A 205 7.02 -10.72 -18.86
CA THR A 205 7.77 -10.75 -20.12
C THR A 205 7.97 -9.35 -20.71
N SER A 206 7.04 -8.43 -20.45
CA SER A 206 7.10 -7.04 -20.91
C SER A 206 6.71 -6.02 -19.83
N ILE A 207 7.44 -4.90 -19.82
CA ILE A 207 7.12 -3.68 -19.08
C ILE A 207 6.99 -2.58 -20.12
N GLU A 208 5.85 -1.93 -20.24
CA GLU A 208 5.59 -0.95 -21.30
C GLU A 208 6.15 0.44 -20.99
N ASN A 209 6.03 1.36 -21.97
CA ASN A 209 6.60 2.70 -21.85
C ASN A 209 6.00 3.44 -20.64
N TYR A 210 6.87 4.19 -19.96
CA TYR A 210 6.50 5.04 -18.83
C TYR A 210 5.88 4.33 -17.61
N ALA A 211 5.91 2.99 -17.55
CA ALA A 211 5.20 2.20 -16.54
C ALA A 211 5.38 2.70 -15.08
N PHE A 212 6.58 3.16 -14.71
CA PHE A 212 6.92 3.72 -13.39
C PHE A 212 7.54 5.13 -13.51
N LYS A 213 7.21 5.86 -14.57
CA LYS A 213 7.77 7.21 -14.80
C LYS A 213 7.34 8.15 -13.69
N GLY A 214 8.27 8.92 -13.13
CA GLY A 214 7.99 9.96 -12.17
C GLY A 214 7.62 9.45 -10.78
N CYS A 215 7.92 8.19 -10.45
CA CYS A 215 7.87 7.68 -9.08
C CYS A 215 9.03 8.27 -8.25
N SER A 216 9.03 9.59 -8.05
CA SER A 216 10.17 10.32 -7.50
C SER A 216 10.50 9.96 -6.05
N GLY A 217 9.51 9.45 -5.31
CA GLY A 217 9.69 8.95 -3.95
C GLY A 217 10.29 7.56 -3.85
N PHE A 218 10.49 6.83 -4.96
CA PHE A 218 10.93 5.42 -4.94
C PHE A 218 12.33 5.34 -4.35
N THR A 219 12.47 5.06 -3.04
CA THR A 219 13.76 5.05 -2.33
C THR A 219 14.35 3.65 -2.11
N GLY A 220 13.58 2.60 -2.36
CA GLY A 220 14.04 1.22 -2.24
C GLY A 220 14.88 0.73 -3.41
N SER A 221 14.96 -0.59 -3.52
CA SER A 221 15.59 -1.30 -4.63
C SER A 221 14.55 -1.76 -5.65
N LEU A 222 14.96 -1.85 -6.91
CA LEU A 222 14.20 -2.48 -7.99
C LEU A 222 14.81 -3.84 -8.33
N THR A 223 13.99 -4.89 -8.32
CA THR A 223 14.34 -6.21 -8.85
C THR A 223 13.47 -6.51 -10.06
N ILE A 224 14.10 -6.73 -11.22
CA ILE A 224 13.43 -7.10 -12.46
C ILE A 224 13.58 -8.62 -12.66
N GLY A 225 12.45 -9.33 -12.77
CA GLY A 225 12.41 -10.78 -12.93
C GLY A 225 13.15 -11.31 -14.16
N ASN A 226 13.51 -12.58 -14.11
CA ASN A 226 14.41 -13.22 -15.07
C ASN A 226 13.83 -13.40 -16.47
N SER A 227 12.50 -13.41 -16.63
CA SER A 227 11.83 -13.58 -17.95
C SER A 227 11.52 -12.26 -18.66
N VAL A 228 11.85 -11.11 -18.08
CA VAL A 228 11.58 -9.81 -18.71
C VAL A 228 12.48 -9.66 -19.93
N THR A 229 11.89 -9.59 -21.11
CA THR A 229 12.62 -9.46 -22.38
C THR A 229 12.55 -8.06 -22.98
N SER A 230 11.50 -7.31 -22.65
CA SER A 230 11.23 -5.96 -23.15
C SER A 230 10.91 -4.99 -22.02
N ILE A 231 11.61 -3.86 -21.98
CA ILE A 231 11.31 -2.74 -21.08
C ILE A 231 11.16 -1.47 -21.91
N GLY A 232 9.99 -0.84 -21.82
CA GLY A 232 9.60 0.32 -22.60
C GLY A 232 10.42 1.56 -22.27
N LYS A 233 10.39 2.51 -23.20
CA LYS A 233 11.06 3.80 -23.12
C LYS A 233 10.64 4.53 -21.87
N GLU A 234 11.62 5.12 -21.19
CA GLU A 234 11.41 5.93 -19.98
C GLU A 234 10.62 5.22 -18.86
N ALA A 235 10.64 3.88 -18.81
CA ALA A 235 9.85 3.10 -17.83
C ALA A 235 10.11 3.50 -16.38
N PHE A 236 11.36 3.86 -16.02
CA PHE A 236 11.72 4.33 -14.68
C PHE A 236 12.28 5.77 -14.71
N ASN A 237 11.92 6.56 -15.72
CA ASN A 237 12.38 7.95 -15.83
C ASN A 237 11.92 8.76 -14.61
N GLY A 238 12.84 9.45 -13.93
CA GLY A 238 12.52 10.37 -12.85
C GLY A 238 12.27 9.69 -11.51
N CYS A 239 12.62 8.40 -11.36
CA CYS A 239 12.71 7.70 -10.08
C CYS A 239 13.92 8.21 -9.29
N LYS A 240 13.86 9.47 -8.84
CA LYS A 240 14.98 10.21 -8.25
C LYS A 240 15.53 9.59 -6.97
N GLY A 241 14.70 8.88 -6.20
CA GLY A 241 15.11 8.20 -4.98
C GLY A 241 15.77 6.83 -5.20
N LEU A 242 15.64 6.23 -6.39
CA LEU A 242 15.89 4.81 -6.62
C LEU A 242 17.36 4.49 -6.35
N LYS A 243 17.63 3.55 -5.45
CA LYS A 243 18.99 3.31 -4.94
C LYS A 243 19.74 2.25 -5.74
N SER A 244 19.09 1.13 -6.00
CA SER A 244 19.72 0.00 -6.67
C SER A 244 18.75 -0.70 -7.61
N VAL A 245 19.30 -1.25 -8.68
CA VAL A 245 18.57 -2.04 -9.66
C VAL A 245 19.26 -3.38 -9.85
N ARG A 246 18.48 -4.46 -9.85
CA ARG A 246 18.89 -5.79 -10.29
C ARG A 246 18.10 -6.15 -11.55
N ILE A 247 18.82 -6.44 -12.63
CA ILE A 247 18.27 -6.70 -13.96
C ILE A 247 18.39 -8.19 -14.26
N GLY A 248 17.25 -8.85 -14.48
CA GLY A 248 17.15 -10.27 -14.77
C GLY A 248 17.82 -10.72 -16.07
N GLU A 249 18.06 -12.02 -16.19
CA GLU A 249 18.96 -12.58 -17.21
C GLU A 249 18.50 -12.33 -18.66
N SER A 250 17.19 -12.27 -18.91
CA SER A 250 16.62 -12.17 -20.27
C SER A 250 16.53 -10.75 -20.83
N VAL A 251 16.88 -9.72 -20.04
CA VAL A 251 16.81 -8.33 -20.51
C VAL A 251 17.92 -8.09 -21.53
N SER A 252 17.52 -7.95 -22.79
CA SER A 252 18.46 -7.77 -23.91
C SER A 252 18.74 -6.31 -24.27
N THR A 253 17.88 -5.38 -23.83
CA THR A 253 17.94 -3.96 -24.20
C THR A 253 17.54 -3.07 -23.03
N LEU A 254 18.38 -2.08 -22.73
CA LEU A 254 18.06 -0.94 -21.87
C LEU A 254 17.58 0.20 -22.77
N SER A 255 16.26 0.34 -22.84
CA SER A 255 15.59 1.25 -23.78
C SER A 255 15.86 2.72 -23.50
N LYS A 256 15.50 3.56 -24.48
CA LYS A 256 15.71 5.00 -24.44
C LYS A 256 15.19 5.60 -23.14
N GLY A 257 16.10 6.21 -22.38
CA GLY A 257 15.78 6.93 -21.16
C GLY A 257 15.22 6.06 -20.02
N ILE A 258 15.40 4.74 -20.04
CA ILE A 258 14.87 3.81 -19.02
C ILE A 258 15.09 4.30 -17.57
N PHE A 259 16.29 4.79 -17.24
CA PHE A 259 16.65 5.38 -15.94
C PHE A 259 17.03 6.87 -16.05
N TYR A 260 16.43 7.59 -17.01
CA TYR A 260 16.64 9.03 -17.16
C TYR A 260 16.32 9.77 -15.85
N ASN A 261 17.18 10.70 -15.42
CA ASN A 261 17.04 11.47 -14.18
C ASN A 261 16.86 10.63 -12.89
N CYS A 262 17.40 9.41 -12.84
CA CYS A 262 17.50 8.61 -11.60
C CYS A 262 18.70 9.07 -10.75
N ALA A 263 18.61 10.28 -10.21
CA ALA A 263 19.72 10.95 -9.50
C ALA A 263 20.16 10.25 -8.19
N GLY A 264 19.37 9.31 -7.67
CA GLY A 264 19.70 8.53 -6.48
C GLY A 264 20.34 7.18 -6.78
N LEU A 265 20.48 6.80 -8.06
CA LEU A 265 20.90 5.46 -8.45
C LEU A 265 22.39 5.24 -8.18
N GLU A 266 22.69 4.31 -7.27
CA GLU A 266 24.04 4.00 -6.82
C GLU A 266 24.61 2.76 -7.50
N THR A 267 23.76 1.73 -7.71
CA THR A 267 24.20 0.45 -8.26
C THR A 267 23.22 -0.16 -9.27
N VAL A 268 23.76 -0.80 -10.31
CA VAL A 268 23.01 -1.72 -11.17
C VAL A 268 23.73 -3.05 -11.26
N THR A 269 23.02 -4.15 -11.00
CA THR A 269 23.52 -5.52 -11.10
C THR A 269 22.85 -6.23 -12.26
N PHE A 270 23.64 -6.90 -13.10
CA PHE A 270 23.16 -7.66 -14.25
C PHE A 270 23.30 -9.16 -13.98
N ASP A 271 22.18 -9.86 -14.05
CA ASP A 271 22.11 -11.32 -13.92
C ASP A 271 22.25 -12.03 -15.28
N GLY A 272 22.50 -11.29 -16.36
CA GLY A 272 22.66 -11.83 -17.70
C GLY A 272 23.83 -11.21 -18.48
N ASN A 273 23.85 -11.48 -19.78
CA ASN A 273 24.77 -10.81 -20.70
C ASN A 273 24.52 -9.30 -20.74
N ALA A 274 25.52 -8.54 -21.17
CA ALA A 274 25.42 -7.10 -21.35
C ALA A 274 24.26 -6.76 -22.30
N PRO A 275 23.23 -6.04 -21.84
CA PRO A 275 22.16 -5.58 -22.71
C PRO A 275 22.66 -4.49 -23.65
N SER A 276 22.02 -4.34 -24.81
CA SER A 276 22.23 -3.16 -25.65
C SER A 276 21.71 -1.91 -24.92
N VAL A 277 22.42 -0.79 -25.03
CA VAL A 277 22.04 0.45 -24.32
C VAL A 277 21.61 1.50 -25.32
N GLU A 278 20.36 1.92 -25.23
CA GLU A 278 19.82 2.99 -26.08
C GLU A 278 20.14 4.39 -25.52
N THR A 279 19.79 5.39 -26.32
CA THR A 279 20.08 6.81 -26.03
C THR A 279 19.55 7.23 -24.66
N ASN A 280 20.40 7.92 -23.90
CA ASN A 280 20.07 8.54 -22.61
C ASN A 280 19.59 7.57 -21.51
N ALA A 281 19.82 6.26 -21.63
CA ALA A 281 19.38 5.25 -20.66
C ALA A 281 19.73 5.61 -19.19
N PHE A 282 20.89 6.25 -18.98
CA PHE A 282 21.39 6.68 -17.65
C PHE A 282 21.71 8.18 -17.59
N MET A 283 21.12 9.00 -18.47
CA MET A 283 21.35 10.46 -18.42
C MET A 283 20.73 11.03 -17.14
N GLY A 284 21.51 11.79 -16.36
CA GLY A 284 21.07 12.34 -15.08
C GLY A 284 21.24 11.38 -13.89
N CYS A 285 21.86 10.20 -14.10
CA CYS A 285 22.35 9.37 -12.99
C CYS A 285 23.68 9.92 -12.41
N PRO A 286 24.02 9.58 -11.15
CA PRO A 286 25.28 10.00 -10.53
C PRO A 286 26.52 9.48 -11.27
N GLU A 287 27.57 10.31 -11.34
CA GLU A 287 28.89 9.86 -11.84
C GLU A 287 29.51 8.75 -10.96
N THR A 288 29.03 8.60 -9.72
CA THR A 288 29.44 7.56 -8.76
C THR A 288 28.74 6.22 -8.99
N LEU A 289 27.79 6.14 -9.91
CA LEU A 289 27.06 4.91 -10.25
C LEU A 289 28.03 3.78 -10.64
N LYS A 290 27.78 2.59 -10.09
CA LYS A 290 28.58 1.39 -10.35
C LYS A 290 27.74 0.29 -10.97
N PHE A 291 28.33 -0.41 -11.92
CA PHE A 291 27.73 -1.60 -12.53
C PHE A 291 28.41 -2.87 -12.03
N TYR A 292 27.61 -3.90 -11.84
CA TYR A 292 28.05 -5.21 -11.39
C TYR A 292 27.57 -6.29 -12.35
N CYS A 293 28.43 -7.24 -12.68
CA CYS A 293 28.04 -8.44 -13.41
C CYS A 293 28.79 -9.66 -12.86
N TYR A 294 28.26 -10.85 -13.08
CA TYR A 294 28.96 -12.09 -12.72
C TYR A 294 30.02 -12.43 -13.77
N LYS A 295 31.10 -13.07 -13.32
CA LYS A 295 32.26 -13.47 -14.14
C LYS A 295 31.88 -14.35 -15.33
N LYS A 296 30.83 -15.17 -15.24
CA LYS A 296 30.28 -15.97 -16.35
C LYS A 296 29.76 -15.10 -17.50
N TYR A 297 29.29 -13.89 -17.20
CA TYR A 297 28.76 -12.94 -18.19
C TYR A 297 29.74 -11.83 -18.55
N SER A 298 30.84 -11.66 -17.81
CA SER A 298 31.73 -10.50 -17.97
C SER A 298 32.32 -10.36 -19.37
N ALA A 299 32.47 -11.46 -20.11
CA ALA A 299 32.95 -11.44 -21.50
C ALA A 299 32.02 -10.68 -22.47
N SER A 300 30.73 -10.55 -22.16
CA SER A 300 29.77 -9.79 -22.97
C SER A 300 29.86 -8.28 -22.76
N PHE A 301 30.48 -7.83 -21.66
CA PHE A 301 30.63 -6.41 -21.34
C PHE A 301 31.92 -5.86 -21.94
N THR A 302 31.83 -5.26 -23.14
CA THR A 302 32.96 -4.56 -23.75
C THR A 302 33.30 -3.30 -22.93
N THR A 303 34.43 -3.32 -22.21
CA THR A 303 34.87 -2.19 -21.38
C THR A 303 36.00 -1.39 -22.03
N TYR A 304 36.06 -0.09 -21.72
CA TYR A 304 37.20 0.77 -22.00
C TYR A 304 37.67 1.40 -20.69
N GLY A 305 38.91 1.11 -20.27
CA GLY A 305 39.45 1.58 -18.98
C GLY A 305 38.68 1.05 -17.76
N GLY A 306 38.16 -0.19 -17.82
CA GLY A 306 37.38 -0.80 -16.73
C GLY A 306 35.95 -0.28 -16.60
N LYS A 307 35.47 0.50 -17.58
CA LYS A 307 34.13 1.06 -17.60
C LYS A 307 33.27 0.45 -18.70
N TRP A 308 32.01 0.18 -18.40
CA TRP A 308 30.97 -0.16 -19.38
C TRP A 308 29.93 0.95 -19.44
N ASN A 309 29.61 1.41 -20.66
CA ASN A 309 28.73 2.56 -20.89
C ASN A 309 29.11 3.82 -20.06
N GLY A 310 30.41 4.06 -19.86
CA GLY A 310 30.94 5.21 -19.12
C GLY A 310 31.04 5.05 -17.60
N TYR A 311 30.52 3.96 -17.02
CA TYR A 311 30.51 3.70 -15.57
C TYR A 311 31.43 2.54 -15.20
N PRO A 312 32.06 2.55 -13.99
CA PRO A 312 32.86 1.42 -13.51
C PRO A 312 32.07 0.10 -13.54
N LEU A 313 32.66 -0.93 -14.13
CA LEU A 313 32.14 -2.29 -14.10
C LEU A 313 32.94 -3.14 -13.11
N ILE A 314 32.26 -3.73 -12.14
CA ILE A 314 32.83 -4.59 -11.11
C ILE A 314 32.39 -6.02 -11.39
N VAL A 315 33.34 -6.90 -11.63
CA VAL A 315 33.08 -8.31 -11.87
C VAL A 315 33.00 -9.02 -10.53
N LEU A 316 31.84 -9.62 -10.26
CA LEU A 316 31.59 -10.49 -9.12
C LEU A 316 32.06 -11.90 -9.46
N ASP A 317 32.58 -12.63 -8.47
CA ASP A 317 32.84 -14.06 -8.64
C ASP A 317 31.53 -14.81 -8.95
N ASP A 318 31.64 -15.83 -9.80
CA ASP A 318 30.58 -16.80 -10.04
C ASP A 318 30.43 -17.65 -8.78
N ALA A 319 29.74 -17.15 -7.78
CA ALA A 319 29.16 -18.05 -6.80
C ALA A 319 28.14 -18.94 -7.56
N GLU A 320 28.21 -20.26 -7.36
CA GLU A 320 27.26 -21.23 -7.91
C GLU A 320 25.83 -20.65 -7.83
N PRO A 321 25.03 -20.74 -8.92
CA PRO A 321 23.69 -20.20 -8.93
C PRO A 321 22.93 -20.92 -7.83
N THR A 322 22.59 -20.19 -6.78
CA THR A 322 21.77 -20.75 -5.73
C THR A 322 20.36 -20.20 -5.88
N PRO A 323 19.35 -21.09 -5.82
CA PRO A 323 17.99 -20.78 -6.24
C PRO A 323 17.40 -19.67 -5.37
N GLU A 324 16.59 -18.87 -6.03
CA GLU A 324 15.83 -17.74 -5.52
C GLU A 324 15.18 -18.04 -4.17
N VAL A 325 15.27 -17.07 -3.27
CA VAL A 325 14.48 -17.06 -2.04
C VAL A 325 13.04 -16.74 -2.43
N GLY A 326 12.22 -17.78 -2.61
CA GLY A 326 10.77 -17.62 -2.70
C GLY A 326 10.19 -17.36 -1.31
N LEU A 327 9.55 -16.21 -1.12
CA LEU A 327 8.69 -15.96 0.03
C LEU A 327 7.25 -16.31 -0.35
N CYS A 328 6.58 -17.05 0.52
CA CYS A 328 5.18 -17.41 0.32
C CYS A 328 4.22 -16.21 0.49
N LEU A 329 4.67 -15.10 1.13
CA LEU A 329 3.87 -13.91 1.45
C LEU A 329 4.77 -12.65 1.58
N THR A 330 4.26 -11.50 1.13
CA THR A 330 4.95 -10.19 1.04
C THR A 330 4.63 -9.25 2.20
N GLY A 331 3.76 -9.67 3.12
CA GLY A 331 3.39 -8.98 4.36
C GLY A 331 2.35 -9.77 5.16
N ALA A 332 2.11 -9.37 6.42
CA ALA A 332 1.00 -9.90 7.21
C ALA A 332 0.38 -8.83 8.10
N VAL A 333 -0.95 -8.89 8.23
CA VAL A 333 -1.69 -8.18 9.28
C VAL A 333 -2.01 -9.20 10.36
N LEU A 334 -1.59 -8.91 11.60
CA LEU A 334 -1.71 -9.78 12.75
C LEU A 334 -2.39 -9.05 13.90
N ASP A 335 -3.11 -9.76 14.74
CA ASP A 335 -3.59 -9.23 16.01
C ASP A 335 -2.56 -9.48 17.12
N VAL A 336 -2.41 -8.56 18.09
CA VAL A 336 -1.50 -8.80 19.25
C VAL A 336 -1.78 -10.16 19.88
N GLY A 337 -0.72 -10.94 20.09
CA GLY A 337 -0.79 -12.30 20.65
C GLY A 337 -0.91 -13.41 19.60
N SER A 338 -1.18 -13.09 18.34
CA SER A 338 -1.17 -14.07 17.25
C SER A 338 0.25 -14.38 16.76
N THR A 339 0.38 -15.56 16.15
CA THR A 339 1.64 -15.99 15.52
C THR A 339 1.37 -16.48 14.11
N ILE A 340 2.26 -16.17 13.19
CA ILE A 340 2.27 -16.72 11.83
C ILE A 340 3.66 -17.24 11.52
N ARG A 341 3.75 -18.30 10.73
CA ARG A 341 5.03 -18.87 10.31
C ARG A 341 5.31 -18.50 8.86
N PHE A 342 6.40 -17.79 8.65
CA PHE A 342 6.97 -17.56 7.34
C PHE A 342 8.06 -18.59 7.08
N SER A 343 8.03 -19.16 5.88
CA SER A 343 9.14 -19.93 5.34
C SER A 343 9.95 -19.04 4.42
N ALA A 344 11.23 -18.88 4.74
CA ALA A 344 12.23 -18.49 3.77
C ALA A 344 13.07 -19.73 3.48
N SER A 345 13.51 -19.89 2.24
CA SER A 345 14.50 -20.89 1.86
C SER A 345 15.85 -20.21 1.68
N VAL A 346 16.92 -20.83 2.18
CA VAL A 346 18.29 -20.48 1.82
C VAL A 346 18.93 -21.72 1.18
N PRO A 347 19.97 -21.54 0.36
CA PRO A 347 20.60 -22.64 -0.33
C PRO A 347 21.20 -23.65 0.66
N ALA A 348 21.24 -24.92 0.27
CA ALA A 348 21.60 -26.03 1.15
C ALA A 348 22.96 -25.83 1.83
N GLY A 349 22.93 -25.62 3.15
CA GLY A 349 24.12 -25.44 4.00
C GLY A 349 24.20 -24.08 4.70
N ASP A 350 23.41 -23.09 4.30
CA ASP A 350 23.33 -21.81 5.01
C ASP A 350 22.21 -21.79 6.06
N THR A 351 22.27 -20.85 6.99
CA THR A 351 21.25 -20.66 8.04
C THR A 351 20.59 -19.31 7.86
N ILE A 352 19.27 -19.26 8.05
CA ILE A 352 18.51 -18.00 7.99
C ILE A 352 18.65 -17.29 9.32
N LEU A 353 19.11 -16.05 9.27
CA LEU A 353 19.03 -15.10 10.36
C LEU A 353 17.73 -14.32 10.21
N TRP A 354 16.83 -14.56 11.15
CA TRP A 354 15.59 -13.81 11.27
C TRP A 354 15.81 -12.61 12.18
N SER A 355 15.34 -11.45 11.77
CA SER A 355 15.38 -10.23 12.58
C SER A 355 14.14 -9.38 12.34
N SER A 356 13.84 -8.51 13.31
CA SER A 356 12.75 -7.53 13.25
C SER A 356 13.34 -6.15 13.46
N THR A 357 12.91 -5.16 12.70
CA THR A 357 13.35 -3.76 12.89
C THR A 357 12.82 -3.16 14.19
N ASP A 358 11.65 -3.61 14.66
CA ASP A 358 11.11 -3.34 16.00
C ASP A 358 10.55 -4.62 16.62
N SER A 359 11.38 -5.25 17.46
CA SER A 359 11.01 -6.47 18.20
C SER A 359 9.96 -6.25 19.28
N ASN A 360 9.61 -4.99 19.62
CA ASN A 360 8.51 -4.70 20.54
C ASN A 360 7.16 -4.83 19.85
N VAL A 361 7.08 -4.50 18.54
CA VAL A 361 5.87 -4.63 17.71
C VAL A 361 5.66 -6.09 17.30
N ALA A 362 6.66 -6.72 16.67
CA ALA A 362 6.63 -8.14 16.39
C ALA A 362 8.03 -8.74 16.48
N SER A 363 8.16 -9.88 17.16
CA SER A 363 9.42 -10.64 17.22
C SER A 363 9.40 -11.81 16.26
N VAL A 364 10.56 -12.26 15.80
CA VAL A 364 10.68 -13.42 14.93
C VAL A 364 11.73 -14.39 15.45
N GLU A 365 11.40 -15.68 15.47
CA GLU A 365 12.32 -16.76 15.84
C GLU A 365 12.12 -17.94 14.89
N ASN A 366 13.17 -18.35 14.17
CA ASN A 366 13.14 -19.46 13.19
C ASN A 366 11.96 -19.40 12.19
N GLY A 367 11.60 -18.19 11.75
CA GLY A 367 10.52 -17.92 10.80
C GLY A 367 9.13 -17.79 11.41
N THR A 368 8.98 -18.05 12.72
CA THR A 368 7.73 -17.76 13.42
C THR A 368 7.74 -16.31 13.90
N VAL A 369 6.84 -15.51 13.34
CA VAL A 369 6.59 -14.13 13.77
C VAL A 369 5.51 -14.13 14.83
N THR A 370 5.75 -13.42 15.93
CA THR A 370 4.83 -13.24 17.06
C THR A 370 4.51 -11.76 17.20
N ALA A 371 3.23 -11.41 17.07
CA ALA A 371 2.72 -10.06 17.28
C ALA A 371 2.70 -9.73 18.78
N ARG A 372 3.29 -8.60 19.16
CA ARG A 372 3.53 -8.22 20.57
C ARG A 372 2.84 -6.92 20.98
N SER A 373 2.94 -5.88 20.17
CA SER A 373 2.26 -4.61 20.42
C SER A 373 1.78 -3.99 19.12
N GLU A 374 0.75 -3.15 19.21
CA GLU A 374 0.26 -2.38 18.08
C GLU A 374 1.39 -1.60 17.39
N GLY A 375 1.39 -1.61 16.05
CA GLY A 375 2.34 -0.88 15.23
C GLY A 375 2.75 -1.65 13.98
N THR A 376 3.70 -1.11 13.23
CA THR A 376 4.25 -1.76 12.03
C THR A 376 5.74 -2.02 12.23
N THR A 377 6.20 -3.20 11.85
CA THR A 377 7.62 -3.57 11.84
C THR A 377 7.96 -4.34 10.57
N VAL A 378 9.24 -4.33 10.19
CA VAL A 378 9.76 -5.09 9.06
C VAL A 378 10.43 -6.35 9.60
N ILE A 379 10.00 -7.51 9.13
CA ILE A 379 10.68 -8.78 9.39
C ILE A 379 11.63 -9.06 8.24
N ILE A 380 12.88 -9.39 8.58
CA ILE A 380 13.96 -9.64 7.64
C ILE A 380 14.42 -11.09 7.81
N ALA A 381 14.37 -11.86 6.73
CA ALA A 381 15.07 -13.12 6.60
C ALA A 381 16.34 -12.91 5.78
N ALA A 382 17.49 -12.96 6.44
CA ALA A 382 18.78 -12.81 5.81
C ALA A 382 19.53 -14.15 5.80
N ALA A 383 20.23 -14.45 4.70
CA ALA A 383 21.24 -15.50 4.74
C ALA A 383 22.36 -15.07 5.70
N LYS A 384 22.84 -15.95 6.57
CA LYS A 384 23.92 -15.66 7.54
C LYS A 384 25.20 -15.17 6.87
N ASN A 385 25.42 -15.50 5.59
CA ASN A 385 26.51 -15.02 4.77
C ASN A 385 26.40 -13.54 4.33
N GLY A 386 25.27 -12.86 4.58
CA GLY A 386 25.03 -11.44 4.30
C GLY A 386 24.77 -11.10 2.83
N ARG A 387 24.59 -12.09 1.94
CA ARG A 387 24.51 -11.88 0.48
C ARG A 387 23.09 -11.68 -0.05
N THR A 388 22.09 -12.17 0.67
CA THR A 388 20.68 -12.04 0.30
C THR A 388 19.86 -11.80 1.56
N SER A 389 18.88 -10.90 1.44
CA SER A 389 17.87 -10.68 2.46
C SER A 389 16.56 -10.42 1.77
N VAL A 390 15.51 -11.02 2.31
CA VAL A 390 14.13 -10.71 1.94
C VAL A 390 13.46 -10.10 3.16
N SER A 391 12.58 -9.14 2.94
CA SER A 391 11.88 -8.45 4.01
C SER A 391 10.41 -8.33 3.69
N PHE A 392 9.58 -8.36 4.71
CA PHE A 392 8.14 -8.14 4.60
C PHE A 392 7.64 -7.34 5.79
N ASP A 393 6.62 -6.54 5.56
CA ASP A 393 6.01 -5.72 6.60
C ASP A 393 5.03 -6.56 7.41
N VAL A 394 5.06 -6.36 8.73
CA VAL A 394 4.10 -6.92 9.67
C VAL A 394 3.42 -5.77 10.37
N THR A 395 2.13 -5.61 10.09
CA THR A 395 1.27 -4.70 10.81
C THR A 395 0.57 -5.47 11.91
N VAL A 396 0.79 -5.05 13.14
CA VAL A 396 0.13 -5.59 14.32
C VAL A 396 -1.01 -4.65 14.69
N ASN A 397 -2.24 -5.10 14.48
CA ASN A 397 -3.41 -4.48 15.06
C ASN A 397 -3.35 -4.63 16.58
N PRO A 398 -3.90 -3.68 17.36
CA PRO A 398 -4.07 -3.88 18.79
C PRO A 398 -4.79 -5.20 19.04
N ALA A 399 -4.54 -5.83 20.20
CA ALA A 399 -5.27 -7.04 20.58
C ALA A 399 -6.75 -6.76 20.34
N PRO A 400 -7.52 -7.67 19.69
CA PRO A 400 -8.96 -7.54 19.73
C PRO A 400 -9.28 -7.36 21.20
N GLU A 401 -9.82 -6.19 21.55
CA GLU A 401 -10.39 -6.02 22.88
C GLU A 401 -11.27 -7.25 23.06
N PRO A 402 -11.13 -8.02 24.16
CA PRO A 402 -11.99 -9.16 24.35
C PRO A 402 -13.40 -8.62 24.13
N ALA A 403 -14.06 -9.13 23.09
CA ALA A 403 -15.41 -8.73 22.76
C ALA A 403 -16.29 -9.33 23.86
N VAL A 404 -16.23 -8.75 25.05
CA VAL A 404 -17.19 -8.95 26.10
C VAL A 404 -18.35 -8.07 25.70
N LYS A 405 -19.13 -8.55 24.73
CA LYS A 405 -20.48 -8.01 24.53
C LYS A 405 -21.30 -8.39 25.76
N GLY A 406 -21.27 -7.52 26.77
CA GLY A 406 -22.33 -7.30 27.76
C GLY A 406 -22.60 -8.38 28.82
N ASP A 407 -22.11 -9.60 28.70
CA ASP A 407 -22.37 -10.70 29.64
C ASP A 407 -21.20 -10.85 30.64
N PHE A 408 -21.39 -10.34 31.86
CA PHE A 408 -20.34 -10.26 32.88
C PHE A 408 -20.42 -11.37 33.92
N ASP A 409 -21.49 -12.17 33.93
CA ASP A 409 -21.63 -13.33 34.81
C ASP A 409 -21.58 -14.69 34.10
N GLY A 410 -21.46 -14.68 32.77
CA GLY A 410 -21.13 -15.83 31.93
C GLY A 410 -22.32 -16.77 31.71
N ASP A 411 -23.54 -16.25 31.83
CA ASP A 411 -24.77 -17.04 31.71
C ASP A 411 -25.33 -17.11 30.28
N GLY A 412 -24.70 -16.42 29.32
CA GLY A 412 -25.09 -16.36 27.92
C GLY A 412 -26.13 -15.27 27.61
N HIS A 413 -26.51 -14.43 28.57
CA HIS A 413 -27.52 -13.38 28.43
C HIS A 413 -27.05 -12.02 28.95
N VAL A 414 -27.24 -10.96 28.17
CA VAL A 414 -26.94 -9.58 28.60
C VAL A 414 -28.14 -8.99 29.34
N THR A 415 -28.08 -8.94 30.67
CA THR A 415 -29.20 -8.53 31.53
C THR A 415 -28.92 -7.29 32.38
N ALA A 416 -29.91 -6.83 33.15
CA ALA A 416 -29.71 -5.76 34.13
C ALA A 416 -28.72 -6.12 35.25
N LYS A 417 -28.48 -7.42 35.47
CA LYS A 417 -27.58 -7.95 36.47
C LYS A 417 -26.12 -7.75 36.06
N ASP A 418 -25.81 -7.97 34.78
CA ASP A 418 -24.50 -7.70 34.18
C ASP A 418 -24.12 -6.22 34.27
N ARG A 419 -25.10 -5.33 34.04
CA ARG A 419 -24.93 -3.88 34.23
C ARG A 419 -24.59 -3.50 35.69
N MET A 420 -25.19 -4.20 36.66
CA MET A 420 -24.89 -3.99 38.08
C MET A 420 -23.51 -4.50 38.48
N ILE A 421 -23.06 -5.60 37.89
CA ILE A 421 -21.72 -6.17 38.14
C ILE A 421 -20.64 -5.24 37.56
N LEU A 422 -20.85 -4.74 36.34
CA LEU A 422 -19.95 -3.79 35.68
C LEU A 422 -19.81 -2.47 36.47
N SER A 423 -20.92 -1.91 36.95
CA SER A 423 -20.90 -0.67 37.74
C SER A 423 -20.20 -0.79 39.10
N ARG A 424 -20.15 -2.00 39.68
CA ARG A 424 -19.37 -2.27 40.91
C ARG A 424 -17.88 -2.44 40.64
N TYR A 425 -17.51 -3.03 39.51
CA TYR A 425 -16.11 -3.18 39.08
C TYR A 425 -15.46 -1.83 38.77
N LEU A 426 -16.23 -0.85 38.28
CA LEU A 426 -15.73 0.45 37.84
C LEU A 426 -15.75 1.55 38.93
N ALA A 427 -16.23 1.25 40.13
CA ALA A 427 -16.36 2.20 41.24
C ALA A 427 -15.02 2.76 41.81
N GLY A 428 -13.88 2.42 41.22
CA GLY A 428 -12.54 2.91 41.61
C GLY A 428 -11.73 3.57 40.50
N TRP A 429 -12.27 3.75 39.30
CA TRP A 429 -11.54 4.27 38.14
C TRP A 429 -12.06 5.66 37.73
N PRO A 430 -11.20 6.64 37.40
CA PRO A 430 -11.65 7.97 37.01
C PRO A 430 -12.30 7.95 35.62
N ALA A 431 -13.59 8.29 35.58
CA ALA A 431 -14.39 8.76 34.44
C ALA A 431 -14.14 8.08 33.07
N TYR A 432 -14.80 6.95 32.85
CA TYR A 432 -15.14 6.45 31.51
C TYR A 432 -16.66 6.47 31.32
N THR A 433 -17.10 6.79 30.10
CA THR A 433 -18.49 6.60 29.65
C THR A 433 -18.59 5.25 28.98
N ILE A 434 -19.48 4.39 29.48
CA ILE A 434 -19.71 3.04 28.93
C ILE A 434 -20.86 3.11 27.93
N TYR A 435 -20.63 2.62 26.71
CA TYR A 435 -21.66 2.50 25.67
C TYR A 435 -22.24 1.08 25.69
N PHE A 436 -23.57 0.97 25.62
CA PHE A 436 -24.28 -0.30 25.46
C PHE A 436 -25.12 -0.23 24.19
N GLU A 437 -24.78 -1.06 23.19
CA GLU A 437 -25.67 -1.33 22.06
C GLU A 437 -26.64 -2.46 22.45
N GLN A 438 -27.95 -2.23 22.28
CA GLN A 438 -28.92 -3.33 22.23
C GLN A 438 -28.88 -3.92 20.81
N GLN A 439 -28.70 -5.24 20.69
CA GLN A 439 -29.06 -5.95 19.45
C GLN A 439 -30.58 -6.06 19.32
#